data_AF-A0A2G2LN76-F1
#
_entry.id   AF-A0A2G2LN76-F1
#
_cell.length_a   1.000
_cell.length_b   1.000
_cell.length_c   1.000
_cell.angle_alpha   90.00
_cell.angle_beta   90.00
_cell.angle_gamma   90.00
#
_symmetry.space_group_name_H-M   'P 1'
#
loop_
_entity.id
_entity.type
_entity.pdbx_description
1 polymer ?
#
loop_
_entity_poly.entity_id
_entity_poly.type
_entity_poly.pdbx_seq_one_letter_code
_entity_poly.pdbx_strand_id
1 'polypeptide(L)'
;MTLIEIVLFSLPFSLFFLYRTFILRHRLAEGDAFDPAPYHKLFILGGILAFTGFLYLALHHKTFRDGEYIPAHLENGKVVRGRFEETPRVPPDTSNNHEQPNPSGPKNN
;
A
#
# COMPACT_ATOMS: atom_id res chain seq x y z
N MET A 1 2.03 -22.49 -3.21
CA MET A 1 2.63 -21.68 -4.30
C MET A 1 1.50 -21.01 -5.05
N THR A 2 1.34 -19.72 -4.86
CA THR A 2 0.28 -18.94 -5.51
C THR A 2 0.74 -18.48 -6.90
N LEU A 3 -0.19 -18.27 -7.84
CA LEU A 3 0.12 -17.82 -9.20
C LEU A 3 0.99 -16.55 -9.21
N ILE A 4 0.79 -15.65 -8.23
CA ILE A 4 1.53 -14.40 -8.10
C ILE A 4 3.02 -14.63 -7.84
N GLU A 5 3.37 -15.65 -7.04
CA GLU A 5 4.76 -15.99 -6.69
C GLU A 5 5.51 -16.48 -7.93
N ILE A 6 4.85 -17.30 -8.77
CA ILE A 6 5.43 -17.81 -10.01
C ILE A 6 5.67 -16.66 -11.01
N VAL A 7 4.71 -15.74 -11.12
CA VAL A 7 4.84 -14.56 -11.99
C VAL A 7 5.97 -13.64 -11.50
N LEU A 8 6.02 -13.33 -10.20
CA LEU A 8 7.09 -12.49 -9.62
C LEU A 8 8.46 -13.16 -9.76
N PHE A 9 8.54 -14.47 -9.56
CA PHE A 9 9.79 -15.22 -9.72
C PHE A 9 10.26 -15.29 -11.17
N SER A 10 9.34 -15.43 -12.13
CA SER A 10 9.67 -15.48 -13.56
C SER A 10 9.94 -14.11 -14.19
N LEU A 11 9.58 -13.03 -13.50
CA LEU A 11 9.71 -11.65 -13.98
C LEU A 11 11.15 -11.25 -14.39
N PRO A 12 12.21 -11.43 -13.56
CA PRO A 12 13.57 -11.06 -13.95
C PRO A 12 14.07 -11.86 -15.16
N PHE A 13 13.72 -13.14 -15.23
CA PHE A 13 14.09 -14.00 -16.37
C PHE A 13 13.36 -13.56 -17.65
N SER A 14 12.07 -13.24 -17.55
CA SER A 14 11.26 -12.81 -18.69
C SER A 14 11.75 -11.46 -19.24
N LEU A 15 12.06 -10.50 -18.36
CA LEU A 15 12.67 -9.21 -18.71
C LEU A 15 14.02 -9.40 -19.42
N PHE A 16 14.88 -10.26 -18.87
CA PHE A 16 16.17 -10.56 -19.49
C PHE A 16 16.01 -11.24 -20.85
N PHE A 17 15.07 -12.17 -20.99
CA PHE A 17 14.82 -12.89 -22.24
C PHE A 17 14.24 -11.96 -23.32
N LEU A 18 13.31 -11.08 -22.95
CA LEU A 18 12.78 -10.04 -23.85
C LEU A 18 13.89 -9.10 -24.31
N TYR A 19 14.72 -8.62 -23.37
CA TYR A 19 15.87 -7.78 -23.70
C TYR A 19 16.80 -8.49 -24.67
N ARG A 20 17.24 -9.71 -24.33
CA ARG A 20 18.20 -10.47 -25.14
C ARG A 20 17.66 -10.78 -26.54
N THR A 21 16.40 -11.19 -26.65
CA THR A 21 15.77 -11.46 -27.96
C THR A 21 15.61 -10.19 -28.80
N PHE A 22 15.28 -9.05 -28.17
CA PHE A 22 15.22 -7.76 -28.83
C PHE A 22 16.58 -7.34 -29.41
N ILE A 23 17.65 -7.48 -28.63
CA ILE A 23 19.03 -7.21 -29.03
C ILE A 23 19.48 -8.13 -30.17
N LEU A 24 19.25 -9.44 -30.03
CA LEU A 24 19.60 -10.42 -31.05
C LEU A 24 18.90 -10.12 -32.39
N ARG A 25 17.61 -9.76 -32.35
CA ARG A 25 16.85 -9.38 -33.55
C ARG A 25 17.40 -8.12 -34.22
N HIS A 26 17.73 -7.09 -33.45
CA HIS A 26 18.27 -5.85 -34.02
C HIS A 26 19.69 -6.04 -34.55
N ARG A 27 20.54 -6.81 -33.86
CA ARG A 27 21.89 -7.16 -34.33
C ARG A 27 21.85 -7.94 -35.66
N LEU A 28 20.90 -8.85 -35.82
CA LEU A 28 20.71 -9.60 -37.07
C LEU A 28 20.19 -8.71 -38.22
N ALA A 29 19.45 -7.64 -37.91
CA ALA A 29 18.88 -6.72 -38.90
C ALA A 29 19.86 -5.61 -39.33
N GLU A 30 20.70 -5.11 -38.42
CA GLU A 30 21.53 -3.90 -38.65
C GLU A 30 23.04 -4.19 -38.81
N GLY A 31 23.50 -5.41 -38.53
CA GLY A 31 24.90 -5.80 -38.77
C GLY A 31 25.93 -4.95 -38.00
N ASP A 32 26.90 -4.36 -38.70
CA ASP A 32 28.02 -3.56 -38.15
C ASP A 32 27.62 -2.13 -37.72
N ALA A 33 26.41 -1.68 -38.06
CA ALA A 33 25.86 -0.41 -37.56
C ALA A 33 25.21 -0.54 -36.17
N PHE A 34 25.31 -1.72 -35.56
CA PHE A 34 24.69 -2.03 -34.28
C PHE A 34 25.39 -1.29 -33.13
N ASP A 35 24.88 -0.11 -32.81
CA ASP A 35 25.28 0.68 -31.65
C ASP A 35 24.89 -0.08 -30.38
N PRO A 36 25.83 -0.38 -29.46
CA PRO A 36 25.56 -1.11 -28.22
C PRO A 36 24.35 -0.51 -27.51
N ALA A 37 23.31 -1.34 -27.42
CA ALA A 37 21.96 -0.95 -27.09
C ALA A 37 21.90 0.16 -26.04
N PRO A 38 21.25 1.28 -26.34
CA PRO A 38 21.28 2.41 -25.47
C PRO A 38 20.60 2.10 -24.14
N TYR A 39 21.40 2.01 -23.08
CA TYR A 39 20.95 1.86 -21.69
C TYR A 39 19.85 2.88 -21.33
N HIS A 40 19.86 4.04 -21.98
CA HIS A 40 18.81 5.05 -21.82
C HIS A 40 17.41 4.56 -22.22
N LYS A 41 17.28 3.75 -23.28
CA LYS A 41 15.96 3.19 -23.67
C LYS A 41 15.45 2.20 -22.64
N LEU A 42 16.35 1.37 -22.09
CA LEU A 42 16.00 0.42 -21.03
C LEU A 42 15.62 1.14 -19.73
N PHE A 43 16.36 2.20 -19.40
CA PHE A 43 16.08 3.04 -18.24
C PHE A 43 14.73 3.75 -18.36
N ILE A 44 14.42 4.32 -19.53
CA ILE A 44 13.13 4.96 -19.81
C ILE A 44 12.00 3.92 -19.70
N LEU A 45 12.17 2.75 -20.31
CA LEU A 45 11.12 1.72 -20.29
C LEU A 45 10.89 1.17 -18.88
N GLY A 46 11.96 0.94 -18.12
CA GLY A 46 11.89 0.56 -16.71
C GLY A 46 11.25 1.65 -15.85
N GLY A 47 11.58 2.92 -16.12
CA GLY A 47 10.98 4.08 -15.46
C GLY A 47 9.48 4.20 -15.73
N ILE A 48 9.05 4.04 -16.98
CA ILE A 48 7.62 4.05 -17.36
C ILE A 48 6.90 2.90 -16.66
N LEU A 49 7.48 1.70 -16.63
CA LEU A 49 6.87 0.54 -16.00
C LEU A 49 6.72 0.75 -14.48
N ALA A 50 7.79 1.22 -13.80
CA ALA A 50 7.77 1.53 -12.38
C ALA A 50 6.76 2.63 -12.05
N PHE A 51 6.74 3.71 -12.84
CA PHE A 51 5.80 4.81 -12.66
C PHE A 51 4.36 4.37 -12.86
N THR A 52 4.08 3.54 -13.87
CA THR A 52 2.74 3.00 -14.13
C THR A 52 2.30 2.07 -13.00
N GLY A 53 3.19 1.19 -12.50
CA GLY A 53 2.91 0.33 -11.35
C GLY A 53 2.63 1.14 -10.07
N PHE A 54 3.39 2.20 -9.83
CA PHE A 54 3.15 3.14 -8.75
C PHE A 54 1.78 3.81 -8.89
N LEU A 55 1.45 4.33 -10.07
CA LEU A 55 0.18 5.00 -10.32
C LEU A 55 -1.01 4.04 -10.14
N TYR A 56 -0.86 2.80 -10.62
CA TYR A 56 -1.85 1.75 -10.42
C TYR A 56 -2.08 1.47 -8.94
N LEU A 57 -1.01 1.30 -8.16
CA LEU A 57 -1.08 1.08 -6.71
C LEU A 57 -1.68 2.28 -5.98
N ALA A 58 -1.28 3.49 -6.34
CA ALA A 58 -1.79 4.73 -5.75
C ALA A 58 -3.30 4.90 -6.02
N LEU A 59 -3.80 4.50 -7.19
CA LEU A 59 -5.22 4.58 -7.51
C LEU A 59 -6.05 3.43 -6.93
N HIS A 60 -5.46 2.24 -6.74
CA HIS A 60 -6.15 1.04 -6.29
C HIS A 60 -5.85 0.66 -4.84
N HIS A 61 -5.11 1.47 -4.09
CA HIS A 61 -4.90 1.22 -2.69
C HIS A 61 -6.27 1.24 -1.98
N LYS A 62 -6.70 0.05 -1.53
CA LYS A 62 -7.73 -0.01 -0.51
C LYS A 62 -7.01 0.36 0.78
N THR A 63 -7.36 1.49 1.39
CA THR A 63 -7.00 1.78 2.78
C THR A 63 -7.46 0.57 3.59
N PHE A 64 -6.53 -0.29 4.00
CA PHE A 64 -6.84 -1.33 4.96
C PHE A 64 -7.32 -0.57 6.20
N ARG A 65 -8.62 -0.71 6.49
CA ARG A 65 -9.39 -0.04 7.54
C ARG A 65 -8.47 0.45 8.67
N ASP A 66 -8.56 1.74 8.98
CA ASP A 66 -8.05 2.37 10.20
C ASP A 66 -8.77 1.78 11.41
N GLY A 67 -8.54 0.49 11.65
CA GLY A 67 -9.05 -0.22 12.79
C GLY A 67 -8.05 -0.05 13.92
N GLU A 68 -8.49 0.56 15.01
CA GLU A 68 -7.67 0.65 16.21
C GLU A 68 -7.46 -0.78 16.75
N TYR A 69 -6.19 -1.16 16.91
CA TYR A 69 -5.86 -2.42 17.52
C TYR A 69 -6.03 -2.30 19.03
N ILE A 70 -6.98 -3.04 19.59
CA ILE A 70 -7.14 -3.16 21.03
C ILE A 70 -6.35 -4.38 21.49
N PRO A 71 -5.28 -4.21 22.29
CA PRO A 71 -4.51 -5.32 22.82
C PRO A 71 -5.33 -6.15 23.81
N ALA A 72 -4.88 -7.39 24.03
CA ALA A 72 -5.48 -8.26 25.03
C ALA A 72 -5.35 -7.62 26.43
N HIS A 73 -6.45 -7.57 27.16
CA HIS A 73 -6.50 -6.97 28.49
C HIS A 73 -7.36 -7.82 29.42
N LEU A 74 -7.18 -7.60 30.73
CA LEU A 74 -7.98 -8.24 31.75
C LEU A 74 -9.17 -7.34 32.08
N GLU A 75 -10.39 -7.86 31.97
CA GLU A 75 -11.61 -7.15 32.35
C GLU A 75 -12.39 -8.05 33.32
N ASN A 76 -12.63 -7.56 34.54
CA ASN A 76 -13.37 -8.29 35.59
C ASN A 76 -12.85 -9.73 35.85
N GLY A 77 -11.52 -9.90 35.85
CA GLY A 77 -10.87 -11.19 36.07
C GLY A 77 -10.93 -12.16 34.88
N LYS A 78 -11.46 -11.74 33.73
CA LYS A 78 -11.47 -12.53 32.48
C LYS A 78 -10.50 -11.93 31.47
N VAL A 79 -9.80 -12.79 30.74
CA VAL A 79 -8.89 -12.38 29.67
C VAL A 79 -9.71 -12.10 28.41
N VAL A 80 -9.75 -10.83 28.00
CA VAL A 80 -10.35 -10.41 26.73
C VAL A 80 -9.28 -10.48 25.65
N ARG A 81 -9.57 -11.18 24.54
CA ARG A 81 -8.64 -11.31 23.42
C ARG A 81 -8.53 -9.99 22.65
N GLY A 82 -7.33 -9.70 22.16
CA GLY A 82 -7.10 -8.53 21.32
C GLY A 82 -7.90 -8.60 20.03
N ARG A 83 -8.44 -7.46 19.60
CA ARG A 83 -9.29 -7.33 18.41
C ARG A 83 -9.01 -6.02 17.70
N PHE A 84 -9.26 -5.98 16.40
CA PHE A 84 -9.32 -4.74 15.64
C PHE A 84 -10.75 -4.24 15.66
N GLU A 85 -10.97 -3.04 16.19
CA GLU A 85 -12.28 -2.38 16.09
C GLU A 85 -12.29 -1.42 14.91
N GLU A 86 -13.37 -1.42 14.13
CA GLU A 86 -13.59 -0.37 13.14
C GLU A 86 -13.85 0.93 13.89
N THR A 87 -12.93 1.90 13.81
CA THR A 87 -13.16 3.22 14.37
C THR A 87 -14.43 3.79 13.71
N PRO A 88 -15.54 3.99 14.44
CA PRO A 88 -16.72 4.60 13.85
C PRO A 88 -16.32 5.99 13.34
N ARG A 89 -16.73 6.35 12.11
CA ARG A 89 -16.63 7.74 11.66
C ARG A 89 -17.46 8.59 12.62
N VAL A 90 -16.81 9.21 13.60
CA VAL A 90 -17.43 10.24 14.45
C VAL A 90 -17.74 11.41 13.51
N PRO A 91 -19.03 11.70 13.22
CA PRO A 91 -19.38 12.95 12.53
C PRO A 91 -18.83 14.09 13.38
N PRO A 92 -18.38 15.22 12.78
CA PRO A 92 -17.87 16.34 13.56
C PRO A 92 -18.99 16.85 14.45
N ASP A 93 -18.98 16.43 15.72
CA ASP A 93 -19.98 16.83 16.68
C ASP A 93 -19.66 18.26 17.07
N THR A 94 -20.64 19.12 16.82
CA THR A 94 -20.81 20.47 17.34
C THR A 94 -20.81 20.46 18.87
N SER A 95 -19.65 20.21 19.47
CA SER A 95 -19.35 20.38 20.90
C SER A 95 -19.21 21.88 21.24
N ASN A 96 -20.16 22.70 20.79
CA ASN A 96 -20.38 24.06 21.27
C ASN A 96 -21.69 24.08 22.06
N ASN A 97 -21.78 23.33 23.14
CA ASN A 97 -22.74 23.63 24.19
C ASN A 97 -22.05 23.42 25.53
N HIS A 98 -21.78 24.56 26.16
CA HIS A 98 -21.20 24.70 27.48
C HIS A 98 -22.08 23.99 28.53
N GLU A 99 -21.65 22.82 29.00
CA GLU A 99 -22.13 22.31 30.28
C GLU A 99 -21.30 22.95 31.39
N GLN A 100 -21.76 24.12 31.85
CA GLN A 100 -21.28 24.76 33.08
C GLN A 100 -21.41 23.79 34.27
N PRO A 101 -20.39 23.62 35.11
CA PRO A 101 -20.50 22.79 36.30
C PRO A 101 -21.43 23.47 37.32
N ASN A 102 -22.52 22.79 37.66
CA ASN A 102 -23.45 23.16 38.74
C ASN A 102 -22.73 23.08 40.09
N PRO A 103 -22.57 24.18 40.85
CA PRO A 103 -21.99 24.10 42.19
C PRO A 103 -23.08 23.87 43.24
N SER A 104 -22.69 23.15 44.29
CA SER A 104 -23.30 23.07 45.63
C SER A 104 -24.42 22.05 45.89
N GLY A 105 -24.04 21.06 46.72
CA GLY A 105 -24.89 20.08 47.38
C GLY A 105 -25.69 20.63 48.58
N PRO A 106 -26.21 19.75 49.45
CA PRO A 106 -27.42 20.02 50.22
C PRO A 106 -27.15 20.89 51.45
N LYS A 107 -28.06 21.83 51.74
CA LYS A 107 -28.21 22.44 53.06
C LYS A 107 -29.49 21.91 53.72
N ASN A 108 -29.24 21.03 54.68
CA ASN A 108 -30.02 20.75 55.87
C ASN A 108 -30.73 21.98 56.47
N ASN A 109 -32.01 21.82 56.79
CA ASN A 109 -32.69 22.54 57.88
C ASN A 109 -33.80 21.67 58.45
#